data_AF-A0A8C7UTB1-F1
#
_entry.id   AF-A0A8C7UTB1-F1
#
_cell.length_a   1.000
_cell.length_b   1.000
_cell.length_c   1.000
_cell.angle_alpha   90.00
_cell.angle_beta   90.00
_cell.angle_gamma   90.00
#
_symmetry.space_group_name_H-M   'P 1'
#
loop_
_entity.id
_entity.type
_entity.pdbx_description
1 polymer ?
#
loop_
_entity_poly.entity_id
_entity_poly.type
_entity_poly.pdbx_seq_one_letter_code
_entity_poly.pdbx_strand_id
1 'polypeptide(L)'
;MSKLDKLQTVVLLPRSPSPSKRYFPIPLDSLEDQFRICSADDCKLFREEFNSLPCGYQHSSFEEASRVINRDKNRYPNILPYDHSRVLLTQIDGYSCTDYINASYIDGYKEKNKFIAAQGPMHDTVADFWRMVWEQKTATIVMLTNLKERKEDKCYQYWPDQGCWMYGNMRVAAEDFTVLVDYTMRKFCVQYQGSDGPRAPCLVTQLHFTNWPDFGVPFSPIGMLKFLKKVKTVNPSYAGPIVVHCSAGVGRTGTFIVIDAMIDMMHVEQRLDVFGFVTRIREQRSQLVQTDMQYSFIYQALLEYYLYGDTELDVSSLEGHLQKLHNTRAPLERLGLEEEFRKLTNVRIMKENMRTGNLPANMKKNRVLQIIPCKDALTLLTVPYYITTVHGLHQCIIY
;
A
#
# COMPACT_ATOMS: atom_id res chain seq x y z
N MET A 1 -40.90 -39.69 -46.31
CA MET A 1 -39.75 -39.37 -45.44
C MET A 1 -39.59 -37.86 -45.39
N SER A 2 -40.29 -37.20 -44.46
CA SER A 2 -40.15 -35.77 -44.16
C SER A 2 -39.69 -35.65 -42.71
N LYS A 3 -38.54 -35.00 -42.47
CA LYS A 3 -38.09 -34.64 -41.12
C LYS A 3 -38.38 -33.16 -40.91
N LEU A 4 -39.10 -32.90 -39.83
CA LEU A 4 -39.58 -31.61 -39.36
C LEU A 4 -38.46 -30.96 -38.53
N ASP A 5 -37.84 -29.90 -39.02
CA ASP A 5 -36.88 -29.10 -38.24
C ASP A 5 -37.63 -28.21 -37.24
N LYS A 6 -37.40 -28.45 -35.94
CA LYS A 6 -37.85 -27.57 -34.86
C LYS A 6 -36.80 -26.47 -34.67
N LEU A 7 -37.17 -25.23 -34.99
CA LEU A 7 -36.45 -24.03 -34.58
C LEU A 7 -36.41 -23.94 -33.03
N GLN A 8 -35.22 -24.06 -32.46
CA GLN A 8 -34.95 -23.68 -31.06
C GLN A 8 -34.81 -22.16 -30.98
N THR A 9 -35.80 -21.51 -30.39
CA THR A 9 -35.74 -20.09 -30.03
C THR A 9 -34.71 -19.90 -28.91
N VAL A 10 -33.55 -19.33 -29.24
CA VAL A 10 -32.55 -18.91 -28.25
C VAL A 10 -33.11 -17.72 -27.49
N VAL A 11 -33.52 -17.94 -26.24
CA VAL A 11 -33.90 -16.87 -25.32
C VAL A 11 -32.63 -16.09 -24.97
N LEU A 12 -32.48 -14.90 -25.56
CA LEU A 12 -31.47 -13.94 -25.15
C LEU A 12 -31.79 -13.50 -23.72
N LEU A 13 -30.99 -13.95 -22.76
CA LEU A 13 -31.01 -13.42 -21.40
C LEU A 13 -30.74 -11.90 -21.46
N PRO A 14 -31.45 -11.07 -20.68
CA PRO A 14 -31.18 -9.64 -20.64
C PRO A 14 -29.73 -9.43 -20.23
N ARG A 15 -29.00 -8.61 -21.01
CA ARG A 15 -27.65 -8.17 -20.66
C ARG A 15 -27.69 -7.58 -19.25
N SER A 16 -26.85 -8.12 -18.36
CA SER A 16 -26.56 -7.54 -17.05
C SER A 16 -26.23 -6.06 -17.22
N PRO A 17 -26.77 -5.15 -16.40
CA PRO A 17 -26.39 -3.74 -16.47
C PRO A 17 -24.88 -3.60 -16.24
N SER A 18 -24.25 -2.62 -16.91
CA SER A 18 -22.83 -2.35 -16.75
C SER A 18 -22.47 -2.19 -15.26
N PRO A 19 -21.34 -2.75 -14.79
CA PRO A 19 -20.95 -2.68 -13.37
C PRO A 19 -20.80 -1.24 -12.86
N SER A 20 -20.58 -0.26 -13.75
CA SER A 20 -20.51 1.18 -13.44
C SER A 20 -21.79 1.78 -12.87
N LYS A 21 -22.95 1.13 -12.99
CA LYS A 21 -24.22 1.67 -12.46
C LYS A 21 -24.55 1.19 -11.03
N ARG A 22 -23.73 0.32 -10.43
CA ARG A 22 -24.05 -0.29 -9.12
C ARG A 22 -23.31 0.35 -7.95
N TYR A 23 -22.09 0.85 -8.16
CA TYR A 23 -21.25 1.41 -7.11
C TYR A 23 -20.97 2.89 -7.41
N PHE A 24 -21.54 3.77 -6.59
CA PHE A 24 -21.45 5.22 -6.75
C PHE A 24 -20.45 5.82 -5.75
N PRO A 25 -19.90 7.01 -6.02
CA PRO A 25 -19.10 7.73 -5.05
C PRO A 25 -19.85 7.94 -3.73
N ILE A 26 -19.17 7.69 -2.61
CA ILE A 26 -19.70 7.76 -1.24
C ILE A 26 -19.42 9.16 -0.68
N PRO A 27 -20.46 9.95 -0.33
CA PRO A 27 -20.30 11.18 0.44
C PRO A 27 -19.68 10.94 1.82
N LEU A 28 -18.84 11.85 2.32
CA LEU A 28 -18.09 11.64 3.57
C LEU A 28 -18.98 11.51 4.81
N ASP A 29 -20.10 12.23 4.86
CA ASP A 29 -21.09 12.14 5.95
C ASP A 29 -21.69 10.73 6.08
N SER A 30 -21.72 9.97 5.00
CA SER A 30 -22.25 8.62 4.92
C SER A 30 -21.17 7.53 5.04
N LEU A 31 -19.89 7.91 5.12
CA LEU A 31 -18.76 6.97 5.05
C LEU A 31 -18.78 5.94 6.19
N GLU A 32 -19.01 6.39 7.42
CA GLU A 32 -19.03 5.50 8.59
C GLU A 32 -20.19 4.49 8.51
N ASP A 33 -21.38 4.94 8.12
CA ASP A 33 -22.56 4.08 7.95
C ASP A 33 -22.36 3.07 6.82
N GLN A 34 -21.83 3.51 5.66
CA GLN A 34 -21.51 2.62 4.55
C GLN A 34 -20.46 1.58 4.94
N PHE A 35 -19.39 2.00 5.64
CA PHE A 35 -18.39 1.07 6.15
C PHE A 35 -19.01 0.03 7.09
N ARG A 36 -19.88 0.46 8.01
CA ARG A 36 -20.56 -0.43 8.96
C ARG A 36 -21.43 -1.47 8.25
N ILE A 37 -22.17 -1.06 7.23
CA ILE A 37 -23.00 -1.95 6.41
C ILE A 37 -22.12 -2.92 5.63
N CYS A 38 -21.08 -2.43 4.97
CA CYS A 38 -20.25 -3.24 4.08
C CYS A 38 -19.33 -4.22 4.82
N SER A 39 -18.90 -3.87 6.04
CA SER A 39 -18.08 -4.74 6.90
C SER A 39 -18.87 -5.80 7.68
N ALA A 40 -20.20 -5.70 7.70
CA ALA A 40 -21.07 -6.70 8.31
C ALA A 40 -20.97 -8.07 7.58
N ASP A 41 -21.47 -9.13 8.22
CA ASP A 41 -21.55 -10.49 7.67
C ASP A 41 -20.22 -10.97 7.06
N ASP A 42 -19.11 -10.82 7.81
CA ASP A 42 -17.77 -11.19 7.35
C ASP A 42 -17.33 -10.45 6.07
N CYS A 43 -17.61 -9.15 6.01
CA CYS A 43 -17.28 -8.27 4.88
C CYS A 43 -17.88 -8.74 3.54
N LYS A 44 -19.04 -9.40 3.56
CA LYS A 44 -19.67 -9.97 2.36
C LYS A 44 -19.87 -8.95 1.26
N LEU A 45 -20.36 -7.75 1.58
CA LEU A 45 -20.62 -6.72 0.58
C LEU A 45 -19.33 -6.15 -0.03
N PHE A 46 -18.27 -5.96 0.78
CA PHE A 46 -16.96 -5.62 0.24
C PHE A 46 -16.43 -6.69 -0.72
N ARG A 47 -16.64 -7.97 -0.40
CA ARG A 47 -16.26 -9.09 -1.27
C ARG A 47 -17.06 -9.10 -2.57
N GLU A 48 -18.37 -8.84 -2.52
CA GLU A 48 -19.22 -8.70 -3.72
C GLU A 48 -18.80 -7.53 -4.60
N GLU A 49 -18.53 -6.37 -4.01
CA GLU A 49 -18.04 -5.17 -4.71
C GLU A 49 -16.68 -5.45 -5.36
N PHE A 50 -15.73 -6.01 -4.61
CA PHE A 50 -14.41 -6.40 -5.12
C PHE A 50 -14.51 -7.38 -6.29
N ASN A 51 -15.34 -8.43 -6.16
CA ASN A 51 -15.56 -9.41 -7.22
C ASN A 51 -16.27 -8.82 -8.46
N SER A 52 -16.90 -7.65 -8.33
CA SER A 52 -17.53 -6.93 -9.43
C SER A 52 -16.56 -6.02 -10.19
N LEU A 53 -15.34 -5.82 -9.69
CA LEU A 53 -14.31 -5.04 -10.39
C LEU A 53 -13.97 -5.72 -11.72
N PRO A 54 -13.85 -4.96 -12.82
CA PRO A 54 -13.58 -5.55 -14.12
C PRO A 54 -12.19 -6.21 -14.14
N CYS A 55 -12.13 -7.38 -14.78
CA CYS A 55 -10.87 -7.97 -15.20
C CYS A 55 -10.40 -7.20 -16.44
N GLY A 56 -9.38 -6.36 -16.31
CA GLY A 56 -8.90 -5.39 -17.31
C GLY A 56 -8.32 -5.97 -18.62
N TYR A 57 -8.89 -7.05 -19.16
CA TYR A 57 -8.38 -7.74 -20.34
C TYR A 57 -8.98 -7.27 -21.66
N GLN A 58 -10.04 -6.47 -21.66
CA GLN A 58 -10.84 -6.33 -22.89
C GLN A 58 -10.12 -5.56 -24.01
N HIS A 59 -9.09 -4.75 -23.73
CA HIS A 59 -8.41 -3.93 -24.76
C HIS A 59 -6.88 -3.74 -24.60
N SER A 60 -6.23 -4.47 -23.69
CA SER A 60 -4.80 -4.23 -23.38
C SER A 60 -3.93 -5.42 -23.75
N SER A 61 -2.78 -5.18 -24.38
CA SER A 61 -1.81 -6.20 -24.80
C SER A 61 -0.65 -6.35 -23.81
N PHE A 62 0.02 -7.51 -23.86
CA PHE A 62 1.19 -7.86 -23.06
C PHE A 62 2.32 -8.39 -23.95
N GLU A 63 2.41 -7.93 -25.20
CA GLU A 63 3.29 -8.49 -26.22
C GLU A 63 4.75 -8.42 -25.79
N GLU A 64 5.20 -7.26 -25.30
CA GLU A 64 6.60 -7.05 -24.90
C GLU A 64 6.96 -7.88 -23.66
N ALA A 65 6.05 -7.91 -22.69
CA ALA A 65 6.21 -8.71 -21.48
C ALA A 65 6.22 -10.22 -21.76
N SER A 66 5.57 -10.66 -22.84
CA SER A 66 5.43 -12.07 -23.22
C SER A 66 6.53 -12.57 -24.14
N ARG A 67 7.38 -11.68 -24.69
CA ARG A 67 8.54 -12.04 -25.51
C ARG A 67 9.47 -12.96 -24.75
N VAL A 68 9.97 -14.00 -25.43
CA VAL A 68 10.82 -15.05 -24.82
C VAL A 68 11.99 -14.44 -24.04
N ILE A 69 12.65 -13.43 -24.59
CA ILE A 69 13.80 -12.73 -23.98
C ILE A 69 13.46 -11.94 -22.71
N ASN A 70 12.18 -11.57 -22.50
CA ASN A 70 11.72 -10.80 -21.34
C ASN A 70 11.05 -11.67 -20.27
N ARG A 71 10.79 -12.96 -20.55
CA ARG A 71 10.08 -13.85 -19.62
C ARG A 71 10.81 -13.98 -18.29
N ASP A 72 12.14 -14.13 -18.34
CA ASP A 72 12.98 -14.28 -17.14
C ASP A 72 13.13 -12.96 -16.36
N LYS A 73 12.68 -11.83 -16.92
CA LYS A 73 12.58 -10.54 -16.23
C LYS A 73 11.28 -10.39 -15.42
N ASN A 74 10.36 -11.36 -15.50
CA ASN A 74 9.10 -11.36 -14.76
C ASN A 74 9.16 -12.30 -13.56
N ARG A 75 8.95 -11.78 -12.35
CA ARG A 75 8.89 -12.60 -11.13
C ARG A 75 7.73 -13.59 -11.15
N TYR A 76 6.60 -13.19 -11.75
CA TYR A 76 5.42 -14.02 -11.88
C TYR A 76 4.92 -14.00 -13.33
N PRO A 77 4.74 -15.17 -13.97
CA PRO A 77 4.35 -15.24 -15.39
C PRO A 77 2.92 -14.71 -15.65
N ASN A 78 2.08 -14.64 -14.61
CA ASN A 78 0.71 -14.17 -14.68
C ASN A 78 0.53 -12.70 -14.26
N ILE A 79 1.62 -11.98 -13.93
CA ILE A 79 1.59 -10.56 -13.55
C ILE A 79 2.49 -9.77 -14.49
N LEU A 80 1.91 -9.32 -15.59
CA LEU A 80 2.62 -8.64 -16.66
C LEU A 80 2.15 -7.17 -16.78
N PRO A 81 3.03 -6.22 -17.11
CA PRO A 81 2.63 -4.85 -17.42
C PRO A 81 1.95 -4.80 -18.79
N TYR A 82 0.94 -3.93 -18.94
CA TYR A 82 0.36 -3.67 -20.27
C TYR A 82 1.32 -2.86 -21.14
N ASP A 83 1.29 -3.09 -22.45
CA ASP A 83 2.22 -2.42 -23.38
C ASP A 83 2.03 -0.90 -23.44
N HIS A 84 0.80 -0.38 -23.31
CA HIS A 84 0.51 1.05 -23.42
C HIS A 84 0.91 1.88 -22.18
N SER A 85 1.09 1.22 -21.03
CA SER A 85 1.38 1.87 -19.75
C SER A 85 2.70 1.43 -19.13
N ARG A 86 3.42 0.48 -19.75
CA ARG A 86 4.71 0.01 -19.24
C ARG A 86 5.73 1.14 -19.18
N VAL A 87 6.64 1.05 -18.22
CA VAL A 87 7.83 1.90 -18.21
C VAL A 87 8.80 1.40 -19.27
N LEU A 88 9.20 2.31 -20.17
CA LEU A 88 10.18 2.09 -21.21
C LEU A 88 11.54 2.53 -20.70
N LEU A 89 12.50 1.61 -20.66
CA LEU A 89 13.89 1.96 -20.44
C LEU A 89 14.54 2.37 -21.76
N THR A 90 15.56 3.21 -21.69
CA THR A 90 16.34 3.62 -22.87
C THR A 90 17.04 2.39 -23.46
N GLN A 91 16.94 2.19 -24.77
CA GLN A 91 17.62 1.08 -25.44
C GLN A 91 19.14 1.25 -25.29
N ILE A 92 19.83 0.19 -24.88
CA ILE A 92 21.29 0.13 -24.81
C ILE A 92 21.82 -0.35 -26.16
N ASP A 93 22.68 0.45 -26.80
CA ASP A 93 23.27 0.13 -28.10
C ASP A 93 23.98 -1.23 -28.08
N GLY A 94 23.78 -2.01 -29.15
CA GLY A 94 24.38 -3.35 -29.30
C GLY A 94 23.65 -4.47 -28.54
N TYR A 95 22.66 -4.17 -27.71
CA TYR A 95 21.86 -5.16 -26.99
C TYR A 95 20.38 -5.07 -27.39
N SER A 96 19.77 -6.21 -27.69
CA SER A 96 18.34 -6.28 -28.00
C SER A 96 17.49 -6.33 -26.72
N CYS A 97 16.26 -5.80 -26.80
CA CYS A 97 15.25 -5.86 -25.73
C CYS A 97 15.73 -5.41 -24.34
N THR A 98 16.53 -4.35 -24.31
CA THR A 98 16.98 -3.69 -23.07
C THR A 98 16.01 -2.62 -22.60
N ASP A 99 14.93 -2.35 -23.33
CA ASP A 99 13.89 -1.38 -22.99
C ASP A 99 12.86 -1.89 -21.97
N TYR A 100 12.89 -3.20 -21.65
CA TYR A 100 11.87 -3.84 -20.82
C TYR A 100 12.21 -3.88 -19.33
N ILE A 101 11.25 -3.45 -18.52
CA ILE A 101 11.14 -3.72 -17.09
C ILE A 101 9.67 -3.98 -16.72
N ASN A 102 9.42 -4.89 -15.76
CA ASN A 102 8.06 -5.16 -15.28
C ASN A 102 7.60 -4.05 -14.31
N ALA A 103 7.17 -2.94 -14.90
CA ALA A 103 6.63 -1.78 -14.20
C ALA A 103 5.63 -1.03 -15.10
N SER A 104 4.67 -0.35 -14.48
CA SER A 104 3.65 0.42 -15.20
C SER A 104 3.43 1.78 -14.54
N TYR A 105 3.23 2.84 -15.33
CA TYR A 105 2.79 4.12 -14.81
C TYR A 105 1.35 4.03 -14.33
N ILE A 106 1.07 4.59 -13.16
CA ILE A 106 -0.25 4.65 -12.55
C ILE A 106 -0.59 6.11 -12.23
N ASP A 107 -1.81 6.49 -12.54
CA ASP A 107 -2.34 7.82 -12.24
C ASP A 107 -2.64 7.96 -10.74
N GLY A 108 -2.38 9.14 -10.20
CA GLY A 108 -2.96 9.59 -8.95
C GLY A 108 -4.40 10.04 -9.16
N TYR A 109 -4.94 10.77 -8.18
CA TYR A 109 -6.31 11.26 -8.27
C TYR A 109 -6.50 12.33 -9.38
N LYS A 110 -5.64 13.36 -9.42
CA LYS A 110 -5.64 14.43 -10.46
C LYS A 110 -4.30 14.59 -11.18
N GLU A 111 -3.37 13.66 -10.98
CA GLU A 111 -2.01 13.71 -11.51
C GLU A 111 -1.74 12.46 -12.33
N LYS A 112 -1.50 12.63 -13.63
CA LYS A 112 -1.17 11.51 -14.51
C LYS A 112 0.23 10.98 -14.21
N ASN A 113 0.41 9.67 -14.28
CA ASN A 113 1.70 9.00 -14.04
C ASN A 113 2.38 9.42 -12.72
N LYS A 114 1.60 9.75 -11.68
CA LYS A 114 2.12 10.09 -10.34
C LYS A 114 2.99 8.98 -9.76
N PHE A 115 2.65 7.73 -10.08
CA PHE A 115 3.33 6.54 -9.57
C PHE A 115 3.87 5.66 -10.69
N ILE A 116 4.87 4.86 -10.34
CA ILE A 116 5.26 3.66 -11.07
C ILE A 116 4.98 2.46 -10.17
N ALA A 117 4.04 1.60 -10.56
CA ALA A 117 3.81 0.31 -9.91
C ALA A 117 4.75 -0.75 -10.50
N ALA A 118 5.76 -1.15 -9.72
CA ALA A 118 6.81 -2.07 -10.16
C ALA A 118 6.79 -3.40 -9.40
N GLN A 119 7.25 -4.48 -10.05
CA GLN A 119 7.56 -5.71 -9.32
C GLN A 119 8.75 -5.49 -8.37
N GLY A 120 8.84 -6.28 -7.31
CA GLY A 120 10.03 -6.36 -6.47
C GLY A 120 11.20 -6.91 -7.27
N PRO A 121 12.34 -6.18 -7.35
CA PRO A 121 13.48 -6.59 -8.16
C PRO A 121 13.93 -8.03 -7.87
N MET A 122 14.34 -8.72 -8.91
CA MET A 122 15.03 -10.01 -8.84
C MET A 122 16.53 -9.76 -9.00
N HIS A 123 17.36 -10.75 -8.63
CA HIS A 123 18.81 -10.66 -8.77
C HIS A 123 19.22 -10.10 -10.16
N ASP A 124 18.66 -10.65 -11.24
CA ASP A 124 19.04 -10.29 -12.61
C ASP A 124 18.37 -9.01 -13.14
N THR A 125 17.49 -8.38 -12.35
CA THR A 125 16.75 -7.16 -12.76
C THR A 125 17.03 -5.95 -11.86
N VAL A 126 17.93 -6.08 -10.87
CA VAL A 126 18.30 -4.97 -9.99
C VAL A 126 18.95 -3.81 -10.75
N ALA A 127 19.78 -4.11 -11.75
CA ALA A 127 20.40 -3.09 -12.60
C ALA A 127 19.34 -2.31 -13.41
N ASP A 128 18.38 -3.02 -14.01
CA ASP A 128 17.26 -2.40 -14.72
C ASP A 128 16.38 -1.56 -13.79
N PHE A 129 16.16 -2.01 -12.55
CA PHE A 129 15.39 -1.25 -11.56
C PHE A 129 16.06 0.08 -11.20
N TRP A 130 17.37 0.09 -10.92
CA TRP A 130 18.08 1.34 -10.64
C TRP A 130 18.18 2.25 -11.85
N ARG A 131 18.33 1.66 -13.04
CA ARG A 131 18.28 2.42 -14.30
C ARG A 131 16.91 3.07 -14.49
N MET A 132 15.81 2.38 -14.19
CA MET A 132 14.46 2.95 -14.18
C MET A 132 14.38 4.15 -13.22
N VAL A 133 14.81 3.98 -11.96
CA VAL A 133 14.80 5.04 -10.94
C VAL A 133 15.55 6.28 -11.44
N TRP A 134 16.71 6.08 -12.07
CA TRP A 134 17.51 7.16 -12.62
C TRP A 134 16.84 7.85 -13.82
N GLU A 135 16.45 7.10 -14.85
CA GLU A 135 15.86 7.63 -16.08
C GLU A 135 14.53 8.35 -15.81
N GLN A 136 13.74 7.85 -14.86
CA GLN A 136 12.47 8.44 -14.45
C GLN A 136 12.62 9.59 -13.45
N LYS A 137 13.85 9.95 -13.07
CA LYS A 137 14.14 11.01 -12.09
C LYS A 137 13.39 10.80 -10.78
N THR A 138 13.22 9.54 -10.37
CA THR A 138 12.53 9.17 -9.14
C THR A 138 13.40 9.56 -7.95
N ALA A 139 12.83 10.33 -7.01
CA ALA A 139 13.49 10.65 -5.75
C ALA A 139 13.00 9.79 -4.57
N THR A 140 11.86 9.11 -4.72
CA THR A 140 11.22 8.35 -3.63
C THR A 140 10.82 6.96 -4.08
N ILE A 141 11.25 5.95 -3.33
CA ILE A 141 10.90 4.55 -3.52
C ILE A 141 10.09 4.07 -2.32
N VAL A 142 8.92 3.48 -2.57
CA VAL A 142 8.04 2.89 -1.57
C VAL A 142 8.10 1.37 -1.69
N MET A 143 8.64 0.71 -0.68
CA MET A 143 8.78 -0.74 -0.60
C MET A 143 7.78 -1.29 0.43
N LEU A 144 6.83 -2.12 -0.02
CA LEU A 144 5.73 -2.63 0.80
C LEU A 144 5.84 -4.14 1.06
N THR A 145 7.04 -4.68 1.06
CA THR A 145 7.28 -6.11 1.30
C THR A 145 8.58 -6.32 2.03
N ASN A 146 8.61 -7.26 2.96
CA ASN A 146 9.86 -7.79 3.46
C ASN A 146 10.57 -8.58 2.34
N LEU A 147 11.89 -8.74 2.45
CA LEU A 147 12.68 -9.49 1.47
C LEU A 147 12.24 -10.96 1.39
N LYS A 148 11.94 -11.54 2.56
CA LYS A 148 11.47 -12.92 2.69
C LYS A 148 10.23 -12.97 3.56
N GLU A 149 9.27 -13.79 3.16
CA GLU A 149 8.05 -14.08 3.91
C GLU A 149 7.88 -15.60 3.90
N ARG A 150 7.83 -16.24 5.08
CA ARG A 150 7.72 -17.71 5.24
C ARG A 150 8.77 -18.52 4.45
N LYS A 151 10.01 -18.02 4.41
CA LYS A 151 11.15 -18.56 3.65
C LYS A 151 11.06 -18.35 2.13
N GLU A 152 9.99 -17.79 1.60
CA GLU A 152 9.93 -17.41 0.19
C GLU A 152 10.52 -16.03 -0.04
N ASP A 153 11.38 -15.93 -1.05
CA ASP A 153 11.96 -14.66 -1.48
C ASP A 153 10.90 -13.83 -2.23
N LYS A 154 10.47 -12.73 -1.63
CA LYS A 154 9.48 -11.80 -2.20
C LYS A 154 10.13 -10.64 -2.95
N CYS A 155 11.33 -10.23 -2.53
CA CYS A 155 12.10 -9.18 -3.18
C CYS A 155 13.58 -9.46 -2.97
N TYR A 156 14.40 -9.25 -4.00
CA TYR A 156 15.85 -9.25 -3.83
C TYR A 156 16.28 -7.94 -3.16
N GLN A 157 17.33 -7.99 -2.35
CA GLN A 157 17.90 -6.79 -1.74
C GLN A 157 18.65 -5.99 -2.81
N TYR A 158 18.03 -4.90 -3.26
CA TYR A 158 18.58 -4.06 -4.32
C TYR A 158 19.39 -2.87 -3.79
N TRP A 159 19.76 -2.84 -2.52
CA TRP A 159 20.53 -1.75 -1.92
C TRP A 159 21.74 -2.28 -1.15
N PRO A 160 22.84 -1.49 -1.05
CA PRO A 160 23.94 -1.80 -0.14
C PRO A 160 23.55 -1.44 1.30
N ASP A 161 23.92 -2.28 2.26
CA ASP A 161 23.74 -1.95 3.69
C ASP A 161 24.73 -0.88 4.16
N GLN A 162 25.94 -0.85 3.58
CA GLN A 162 26.99 0.13 3.86
C GLN A 162 27.82 0.42 2.60
N GLY A 163 28.44 1.59 2.56
CA GLY A 163 29.33 1.99 1.46
C GLY A 163 28.57 2.22 0.15
N CYS A 164 29.14 1.78 -0.96
CA CYS A 164 28.52 1.90 -2.27
C CYS A 164 28.61 0.62 -3.10
N TRP A 165 27.64 0.40 -3.96
CA TRP A 165 27.60 -0.71 -4.90
C TRP A 165 27.31 -0.23 -6.32
N MET A 166 27.78 -0.98 -7.32
CA MET A 166 27.51 -0.74 -8.73
C MET A 166 26.44 -1.72 -9.23
N TYR A 167 25.33 -1.18 -9.72
CA TYR A 167 24.25 -1.93 -10.36
C TYR A 167 24.18 -1.54 -11.84
N GLY A 168 24.86 -2.29 -12.71
CA GLY A 168 25.17 -1.83 -14.06
C GLY A 168 25.99 -0.54 -14.00
N ASN A 169 25.53 0.52 -14.67
CA ASN A 169 26.18 1.83 -14.65
C ASN A 169 25.72 2.72 -13.47
N MET A 170 24.85 2.23 -12.58
CA MET A 170 24.36 3.02 -11.44
C MET A 170 25.23 2.78 -10.22
N ARG A 171 25.94 3.81 -9.77
CA ARG A 171 26.56 3.82 -8.44
C ARG A 171 25.50 4.19 -7.41
N VAL A 172 25.26 3.34 -6.43
CA VAL A 172 24.33 3.59 -5.32
C VAL A 172 25.12 3.55 -4.02
N ALA A 173 25.19 4.67 -3.31
CA ALA A 173 25.86 4.78 -2.02
C ALA A 173 24.84 4.96 -0.89
N ALA A 174 24.98 4.19 0.19
CA ALA A 174 24.19 4.34 1.40
C ALA A 174 24.68 5.56 2.19
N GLU A 175 23.78 6.50 2.46
CA GLU A 175 24.10 7.75 3.18
C GLU A 175 23.58 7.70 4.62
N ASP A 176 22.32 7.33 4.80
CA ASP A 176 21.62 7.41 6.08
C ASP A 176 20.52 6.35 6.15
N PHE A 177 20.22 5.87 7.36
CA PHE A 177 19.09 4.99 7.59
C PHE A 177 18.45 5.23 8.96
N THR A 178 17.14 5.09 9.02
CA THR A 178 16.35 5.24 10.25
C THR A 178 15.37 4.08 10.34
N VAL A 179 15.48 3.27 11.38
CA VAL A 179 14.57 2.15 11.64
C VAL A 179 13.51 2.62 12.63
N LEU A 180 12.24 2.51 12.25
CA LEU A 180 11.07 2.73 13.10
C LEU A 180 10.28 1.42 13.21
N VAL A 181 9.24 1.42 14.06
CA VAL A 181 8.43 0.22 14.32
C VAL A 181 7.74 -0.29 13.05
N ASP A 182 7.07 0.61 12.32
CA ASP A 182 6.26 0.24 11.15
C ASP A 182 7.03 0.24 9.83
N TYR A 183 8.12 1.00 9.75
CA TYR A 183 8.88 1.18 8.53
C TYR A 183 10.34 1.57 8.78
N THR A 184 11.17 1.33 7.78
CA THR A 184 12.56 1.77 7.73
C THR A 184 12.74 2.78 6.60
N MET A 185 13.45 3.88 6.87
CA MET A 185 13.87 4.84 5.85
C MET A 185 15.34 4.65 5.51
N ARG A 186 15.69 4.76 4.23
CA ARG A 186 17.07 4.75 3.73
C ARG A 186 17.27 5.87 2.74
N LYS A 187 18.38 6.57 2.83
CA LYS A 187 18.79 7.58 1.86
C LYS A 187 19.99 7.07 1.08
N PHE A 188 19.93 7.27 -0.23
CA PHE A 188 20.96 6.83 -1.16
C PHE A 188 21.43 8.00 -2.01
N CYS A 189 22.74 8.13 -2.16
CA CYS A 189 23.34 8.97 -3.19
C CYS A 189 23.53 8.10 -4.45
N VAL A 190 22.76 8.39 -5.49
CA VAL A 190 22.74 7.64 -6.75
C VAL A 190 23.44 8.45 -7.84
N GLN A 191 24.29 7.81 -8.63
CA GLN A 191 25.05 8.47 -9.68
C GLN A 191 25.23 7.57 -10.91
N TYR A 192 24.83 8.06 -12.08
CA TYR A 192 25.12 7.40 -13.35
C TYR A 192 26.60 7.54 -13.72
N GLN A 193 27.27 6.40 -13.92
CA GLN A 193 28.66 6.29 -14.39
C GLN A 193 28.66 6.03 -15.91
N GLY A 194 28.77 7.10 -16.71
CA GLY A 194 28.82 7.00 -18.17
C GLY A 194 30.23 6.86 -18.72
N SER A 195 30.33 6.48 -19.99
CA SER A 195 31.60 6.51 -20.74
C SER A 195 32.23 7.91 -20.78
N ASP A 196 31.38 8.94 -20.85
CA ASP A 196 31.79 10.35 -20.90
C ASP A 196 32.04 10.95 -19.50
N GLY A 197 32.02 10.11 -18.47
CA GLY A 197 32.23 10.48 -17.08
C GLY A 197 30.96 10.41 -16.20
N PRO A 198 31.11 10.60 -14.88
CA PRO A 198 30.01 10.55 -13.93
C PRO A 198 29.08 11.75 -14.08
N ARG A 199 27.76 11.49 -14.04
CA ARG A 199 26.73 12.54 -13.98
C ARG A 199 26.64 13.15 -12.57
N ALA A 200 25.94 14.27 -12.41
CA ALA A 200 25.68 14.84 -11.09
C ALA A 200 24.86 13.86 -10.23
N PRO A 201 25.25 13.58 -8.97
CA PRO A 201 24.52 12.65 -8.12
C PRO A 201 23.13 13.16 -7.75
N CYS A 202 22.19 12.26 -7.50
CA CYS A 202 20.86 12.56 -6.97
C CYS A 202 20.61 11.81 -5.66
N LEU A 203 19.81 12.42 -4.78
CA LEU A 203 19.37 11.79 -3.53
C LEU A 203 18.09 11.00 -3.78
N VAL A 204 18.09 9.72 -3.43
CA VAL A 204 16.91 8.84 -3.49
C VAL A 204 16.59 8.35 -2.09
N THR A 205 15.35 8.53 -1.64
CA THR A 205 14.86 8.04 -0.36
C THR A 205 13.99 6.81 -0.56
N GLN A 206 14.38 5.68 0.02
CA GLN A 206 13.55 4.49 0.11
C GLN A 206 12.82 4.47 1.46
N LEU A 207 11.52 4.25 1.43
CA LEU A 207 10.69 4.00 2.60
C LEU A 207 10.17 2.57 2.50
N HIS A 208 10.60 1.73 3.43
CA HIS A 208 10.29 0.30 3.47
C HIS A 208 9.31 0.03 4.62
N PHE A 209 8.04 -0.22 4.29
CA PHE A 209 7.02 -0.61 5.26
C PHE A 209 7.19 -2.08 5.65
N THR A 210 7.64 -2.32 6.89
CA THR A 210 8.04 -3.64 7.40
C THR A 210 6.92 -4.36 8.14
N ASN A 211 5.89 -3.62 8.57
CA ASN A 211 4.79 -4.14 9.41
C ASN A 211 3.55 -4.57 8.60
N TRP A 212 3.72 -4.98 7.34
CA TRP A 212 2.66 -5.67 6.60
C TRP A 212 2.80 -7.19 6.80
N PRO A 213 1.79 -7.88 7.35
CA PRO A 213 1.90 -9.32 7.62
C PRO A 213 1.89 -10.17 6.35
N ASP A 214 2.49 -11.36 6.44
CA ASP A 214 2.50 -12.36 5.36
C ASP A 214 1.08 -12.77 4.92
N PHE A 215 0.13 -12.79 5.85
CA PHE A 215 -1.28 -13.06 5.58
C PHE A 215 -2.15 -11.87 5.96
N GLY A 216 -3.06 -11.52 5.04
CA GLY A 216 -4.02 -10.46 5.27
C GLY A 216 -3.43 -9.06 5.13
N VAL A 217 -3.79 -8.21 6.08
CA VAL A 217 -3.53 -6.77 6.09
C VAL A 217 -3.05 -6.34 7.48
N PRO A 218 -2.41 -5.17 7.63
CA PRO A 218 -2.04 -4.63 8.94
C PRO A 218 -3.26 -4.58 9.87
N PHE A 219 -3.05 -4.86 11.16
CA PHE A 219 -4.13 -4.85 12.14
C PHE A 219 -4.75 -3.45 12.32
N SER A 220 -3.92 -2.42 12.28
CA SER A 220 -4.34 -1.02 12.35
C SER A 220 -3.88 -0.28 11.09
N PRO A 221 -4.73 0.60 10.52
CA PRO A 221 -4.35 1.43 9.38
C PRO A 221 -3.40 2.59 9.76
N ILE A 222 -3.26 2.93 11.05
CA ILE A 222 -2.49 4.11 11.49
C ILE A 222 -1.05 4.06 10.99
N GLY A 223 -0.39 2.90 11.07
CA GLY A 223 0.98 2.74 10.58
C GLY A 223 1.10 3.06 9.08
N MET A 224 0.13 2.62 8.28
CA MET A 224 0.07 2.92 6.84
C MET A 224 -0.20 4.41 6.58
N LEU A 225 -1.11 5.04 7.34
CA LEU A 225 -1.41 6.46 7.19
C LEU A 225 -0.20 7.34 7.55
N LYS A 226 0.50 7.03 8.65
CA LYS A 226 1.75 7.70 9.04
C LYS A 226 2.84 7.52 8.00
N PHE A 227 2.99 6.29 7.50
CA PHE A 227 3.92 5.98 6.44
C PHE A 227 3.63 6.80 5.17
N LEU A 228 2.37 6.85 4.74
CA LEU A 228 1.93 7.64 3.58
C LEU A 228 2.18 9.13 3.77
N LYS A 229 1.85 9.70 4.94
CA LYS A 229 2.18 11.09 5.30
C LYS A 229 3.68 11.34 5.17
N LYS A 230 4.51 10.41 5.66
CA LYS A 230 5.97 10.52 5.56
C LYS A 230 6.45 10.48 4.12
N VAL A 231 5.93 9.57 3.29
CA VAL A 231 6.23 9.51 1.83
C VAL A 231 5.93 10.85 1.16
N LYS A 232 4.75 11.43 1.38
CA LYS A 232 4.37 12.73 0.79
C LYS A 232 5.29 13.87 1.26
N THR A 233 5.70 13.84 2.52
CA THR A 233 6.56 14.88 3.12
C THR A 233 7.98 14.84 2.55
N VAL A 234 8.53 13.65 2.27
CA VAL A 234 9.91 13.53 1.79
C VAL A 234 10.03 13.56 0.27
N ASN A 235 8.94 13.33 -0.47
CA ASN A 235 8.97 13.40 -1.92
C ASN A 235 9.06 14.86 -2.40
N PRO A 236 10.15 15.27 -3.06
CA PRO A 236 10.29 16.65 -3.50
C PRO A 236 9.37 16.94 -4.69
N SER A 237 8.87 18.17 -4.78
CA SER A 237 7.91 18.59 -5.81
C SER A 237 8.44 18.55 -7.24
N TYR A 238 9.77 18.51 -7.43
CA TYR A 238 10.41 18.42 -8.74
C TYR A 238 10.74 16.98 -9.16
N ALA A 239 10.50 15.98 -8.31
CA ALA A 239 10.77 14.59 -8.63
C ALA A 239 9.86 14.09 -9.76
N GLY A 240 10.35 13.08 -10.48
CA GLY A 240 9.49 12.25 -11.30
C GLY A 240 8.60 11.31 -10.48
N PRO A 241 7.99 10.30 -11.11
CA PRO A 241 7.03 9.41 -10.47
C PRO A 241 7.60 8.70 -9.23
N ILE A 242 6.77 8.53 -8.20
CA ILE A 242 7.12 7.73 -7.02
C ILE A 242 7.08 6.26 -7.43
N VAL A 243 8.19 5.53 -7.25
CA VAL A 243 8.23 4.10 -7.50
C VAL A 243 7.63 3.37 -6.30
N VAL A 244 6.55 2.62 -6.50
CA VAL A 244 5.89 1.82 -5.46
C VAL A 244 5.97 0.35 -5.85
N HIS A 245 6.53 -0.48 -4.98
CA HIS A 245 6.66 -1.91 -5.24
C HIS A 245 6.37 -2.77 -4.00
N CYS A 246 5.99 -4.01 -4.26
CA CYS A 246 5.95 -5.08 -3.27
C CYS A 246 6.69 -6.30 -3.85
N SER A 247 6.08 -7.47 -3.89
CA SER A 247 6.60 -8.63 -4.63
C SER A 247 6.19 -8.58 -6.12
N ALA A 248 4.89 -8.68 -6.41
CA ALA A 248 4.36 -8.67 -7.77
C ALA A 248 4.09 -7.24 -8.31
N GLY A 249 4.05 -6.24 -7.42
CA GLY A 249 3.75 -4.85 -7.79
C GLY A 249 2.28 -4.59 -8.08
N VAL A 250 1.35 -5.35 -7.48
CA VAL A 250 -0.10 -5.20 -7.73
C VAL A 250 -0.97 -5.17 -6.46
N GLY A 251 -0.73 -6.05 -5.48
CA GLY A 251 -1.54 -6.13 -4.26
C GLY A 251 -1.35 -4.93 -3.32
N ARG A 252 -0.35 -5.04 -2.42
CA ARG A 252 0.00 -3.97 -1.45
C ARG A 252 0.32 -2.64 -2.14
N THR A 253 0.99 -2.69 -3.30
CA THR A 253 1.24 -1.54 -4.18
C THR A 253 -0.05 -0.82 -4.57
N GLY A 254 -1.05 -1.56 -5.05
CA GLY A 254 -2.36 -0.98 -5.39
C GLY A 254 -3.05 -0.39 -4.17
N THR A 255 -3.03 -1.09 -3.03
CA THR A 255 -3.61 -0.57 -1.78
C THR A 255 -3.01 0.77 -1.37
N PHE A 256 -1.69 0.90 -1.40
CA PHE A 256 -1.02 2.17 -1.08
C PHE A 256 -1.43 3.32 -2.01
N ILE A 257 -1.40 3.06 -3.33
CA ILE A 257 -1.75 4.07 -4.35
C ILE A 257 -3.20 4.53 -4.19
N VAL A 258 -4.12 3.59 -3.94
CA VAL A 258 -5.54 3.92 -3.78
C VAL A 258 -5.78 4.74 -2.51
N ILE A 259 -5.15 4.39 -1.38
CA ILE A 259 -5.30 5.18 -0.14
C ILE A 259 -4.81 6.62 -0.37
N ASP A 260 -3.65 6.82 -1.02
CA ASP A 260 -3.14 8.16 -1.31
C ASP A 260 -4.11 8.97 -2.19
N ALA A 261 -4.55 8.39 -3.31
CA ALA A 261 -5.44 9.06 -4.23
C ALA A 261 -6.81 9.36 -3.61
N MET A 262 -7.33 8.45 -2.79
CA MET A 262 -8.62 8.63 -2.14
C MET A 262 -8.56 9.67 -1.03
N ILE A 263 -7.47 9.77 -0.27
CA ILE A 263 -7.26 10.90 0.65
C ILE A 263 -7.25 12.23 -0.10
N ASP A 264 -6.57 12.31 -1.25
CA ASP A 264 -6.59 13.52 -2.10
C ASP A 264 -8.03 13.83 -2.57
N MET A 265 -8.81 12.82 -2.96
CA MET A 265 -10.22 12.97 -3.35
C MET A 265 -11.12 13.43 -2.20
N MET A 266 -10.91 12.92 -0.98
CA MET A 266 -11.64 13.37 0.21
C MET A 266 -11.47 14.87 0.40
N HIS A 267 -10.23 15.37 0.35
CA HIS A 267 -9.92 16.78 0.56
C HIS A 267 -10.54 17.68 -0.51
N VAL A 268 -10.53 17.23 -1.77
CA VAL A 268 -10.93 18.05 -2.91
C VAL A 268 -12.43 18.01 -3.20
N GLU A 269 -13.07 16.84 -3.06
CA GLU A 269 -14.46 16.63 -3.48
C GLU A 269 -15.42 16.28 -2.32
N GLN A 270 -14.91 16.08 -1.10
CA GLN A 270 -15.73 15.67 0.06
C GLN A 270 -16.55 14.39 -0.21
N ARG A 271 -15.96 13.46 -0.98
CA ARG A 271 -16.51 12.12 -1.27
C ARG A 271 -15.39 11.15 -1.63
N LEU A 272 -15.71 9.87 -1.72
CA LEU A 272 -14.81 8.78 -2.09
C LEU A 272 -15.35 7.96 -3.26
N ASP A 273 -14.48 7.50 -4.14
CA ASP A 273 -14.84 6.54 -5.20
C ASP A 273 -13.77 5.46 -5.35
N VAL A 274 -13.69 4.56 -4.37
CA VAL A 274 -12.71 3.48 -4.36
C VAL A 274 -12.95 2.53 -5.54
N PHE A 275 -14.20 2.14 -5.80
CA PHE A 275 -14.54 1.22 -6.89
C PHE A 275 -14.17 1.80 -8.25
N GLY A 276 -14.57 3.04 -8.53
CA GLY A 276 -14.27 3.72 -9.80
C GLY A 276 -12.78 3.97 -9.97
N PHE A 277 -12.08 4.37 -8.92
CA PHE A 277 -10.63 4.59 -8.97
C PHE A 277 -9.85 3.29 -9.20
N VAL A 278 -10.18 2.20 -8.47
CA VAL A 278 -9.55 0.89 -8.68
C VAL A 278 -9.83 0.36 -10.08
N THR A 279 -11.07 0.51 -10.57
CA THR A 279 -11.44 0.17 -11.95
C THR A 279 -10.55 0.88 -12.96
N ARG A 280 -10.37 2.20 -12.80
CA ARG A 280 -9.53 3.01 -13.70
C ARG A 280 -8.06 2.60 -13.69
N ILE A 281 -7.44 2.48 -12.51
CA ILE A 281 -6.00 2.13 -12.45
C ILE A 281 -5.75 0.68 -12.90
N ARG A 282 -6.74 -0.21 -12.82
CA ARG A 282 -6.66 -1.56 -13.40
C ARG A 282 -6.56 -1.58 -14.92
N GLU A 283 -6.90 -0.49 -15.61
CA GLU A 283 -6.63 -0.32 -17.04
C GLU A 283 -5.15 0.03 -17.31
N GLN A 284 -4.44 0.54 -16.30
CA GLN A 284 -3.01 0.86 -16.38
C GLN A 284 -2.12 -0.29 -15.90
N ARG A 285 -2.56 -1.10 -14.93
CA ARG A 285 -1.87 -2.34 -14.55
C ARG A 285 -2.85 -3.36 -14.00
N SER A 286 -2.80 -4.57 -14.55
CA SER A 286 -3.72 -5.64 -14.17
C SER A 286 -3.64 -5.98 -12.67
N GLN A 287 -4.78 -6.38 -12.10
CA GLN A 287 -4.87 -6.93 -10.72
C GLN A 287 -4.42 -5.99 -9.58
N LEU A 288 -4.32 -4.67 -9.82
CA LEU A 288 -4.10 -3.72 -8.73
C LEU A 288 -5.19 -3.87 -7.67
N VAL A 289 -4.76 -3.94 -6.40
CA VAL A 289 -5.55 -4.44 -5.26
C VAL A 289 -5.99 -5.89 -5.53
N GLN A 290 -5.25 -6.85 -4.98
CA GLN A 290 -5.33 -8.24 -5.41
C GLN A 290 -6.31 -9.10 -4.58
N THR A 291 -6.66 -8.67 -3.36
CA THR A 291 -7.56 -9.41 -2.47
C THR A 291 -8.68 -8.54 -1.92
N ASP A 292 -9.79 -9.18 -1.54
CA ASP A 292 -10.92 -8.55 -0.85
C ASP A 292 -10.52 -7.95 0.51
N MET A 293 -9.59 -8.59 1.23
CA MET A 293 -9.02 -8.05 2.47
C MET A 293 -8.27 -6.74 2.23
N GLN A 294 -7.46 -6.66 1.16
CA GLN A 294 -6.78 -5.42 0.77
C GLN A 294 -7.78 -4.32 0.40
N TYR A 295 -8.84 -4.69 -0.32
CA TYR A 295 -9.92 -3.78 -0.69
C TYR A 295 -10.65 -3.21 0.54
N SER A 296 -11.01 -4.08 1.48
CA SER A 296 -11.64 -3.69 2.74
C SER A 296 -10.72 -2.81 3.61
N PHE A 297 -9.41 -3.10 3.62
CA PHE A 297 -8.43 -2.31 4.35
C PHE A 297 -8.28 -0.88 3.82
N ILE A 298 -8.46 -0.65 2.51
CA ILE A 298 -8.49 0.71 1.94
C ILE A 298 -9.59 1.51 2.62
N TYR A 299 -10.81 0.97 2.68
CA TYR A 299 -11.93 1.62 3.35
C TYR A 299 -11.69 1.83 4.83
N GLN A 300 -11.07 0.86 5.52
CA GLN A 300 -10.70 1.00 6.93
C GLN A 300 -9.72 2.16 7.15
N ALA A 301 -8.69 2.29 6.31
CA ALA A 301 -7.71 3.36 6.39
C ALA A 301 -8.33 4.73 6.09
N LEU A 302 -9.24 4.79 5.11
CA LEU A 302 -9.95 6.00 4.76
C LEU A 302 -10.92 6.44 5.86
N LEU A 303 -11.63 5.50 6.49
CA LEU A 303 -12.50 5.80 7.63
C LEU A 303 -11.69 6.29 8.84
N GLU A 304 -10.56 5.63 9.17
CA GLU A 304 -9.66 6.07 10.23
C GLU A 304 -9.19 7.51 9.99
N TYR A 305 -8.75 7.79 8.76
CA TYR A 305 -8.30 9.13 8.38
C TYR A 305 -9.42 10.17 8.50
N TYR A 306 -10.64 9.83 8.08
CA TYR A 306 -11.80 10.72 8.18
C TYR A 306 -12.20 11.01 9.64
N LEU A 307 -12.23 10.00 10.51
CA LEU A 307 -12.70 10.14 11.89
C LEU A 307 -11.70 10.88 12.79
N TYR A 308 -10.40 10.58 12.62
CA TYR A 308 -9.36 11.03 13.55
C TYR A 308 -8.41 12.06 12.94
N GLY A 309 -8.23 12.07 11.61
CA GLY A 309 -7.32 12.99 10.94
C GLY A 309 -5.86 12.79 11.32
N ASP A 310 -5.08 13.86 11.16
CA ASP A 310 -3.67 13.90 11.59
C ASP A 310 -3.58 14.49 13.00
N THR A 311 -3.25 13.63 13.96
CA THR A 311 -3.10 14.00 15.38
C THR A 311 -1.64 14.12 15.81
N GLU A 312 -0.68 14.04 14.87
CA GLU A 312 0.73 14.28 15.19
C GLU A 312 0.99 15.78 15.36
N LEU A 313 1.75 16.12 16.40
CA LEU A 313 2.08 17.50 16.74
C LEU A 313 3.59 17.69 16.82
N ASP A 314 4.08 18.75 16.20
CA ASP A 314 5.42 19.25 16.46
C ASP A 314 5.49 19.84 17.88
N VAL A 315 6.63 19.64 18.55
CA VAL A 315 6.86 20.14 19.92
C VAL A 315 6.62 21.65 20.02
N SER A 316 6.99 22.40 18.97
CA SER A 316 6.76 23.85 18.88
C SER A 316 5.27 24.25 18.88
N SER A 317 4.38 23.35 18.47
CA SER A 317 2.94 23.58 18.39
C SER A 317 2.18 23.06 19.62
N LEU A 318 2.87 22.31 20.51
CA LEU A 318 2.25 21.62 21.64
C LEU A 318 1.56 22.58 22.60
N GLU A 319 2.22 23.68 22.98
CA GLU A 319 1.65 24.65 23.93
C GLU A 319 0.34 25.25 23.40
N GLY A 320 0.34 25.68 22.13
CA GLY A 320 -0.87 26.23 21.50
C GLY A 320 -1.99 25.20 21.37
N HIS A 321 -1.65 23.93 21.12
CA HIS A 321 -2.64 22.85 21.09
C HIS A 321 -3.22 22.57 22.49
N LEU A 322 -2.39 22.50 23.53
CA LEU A 322 -2.86 22.31 24.91
C LEU A 322 -3.77 23.46 25.34
N GLN A 323 -3.46 24.70 24.99
CA GLN A 323 -4.34 25.83 25.25
C GLN A 323 -5.70 25.67 24.56
N LYS A 324 -5.77 25.18 23.32
CA LYS A 324 -7.04 24.87 22.63
C LYS A 324 -7.82 23.77 23.32
N LEU A 325 -7.15 22.73 23.83
CA LEU A 325 -7.81 21.64 24.55
C LEU A 325 -8.45 22.08 25.88
N HIS A 326 -7.84 23.08 26.55
CA HIS A 326 -8.28 23.59 27.86
C HIS A 326 -9.17 24.83 27.80
N ASN A 327 -9.11 25.62 26.72
CA ASN A 327 -9.89 26.86 26.61
C ASN A 327 -11.30 26.60 26.07
N THR A 328 -12.27 26.55 26.97
CA THR A 328 -13.70 26.67 26.67
C THR A 328 -14.24 27.96 27.27
N ARG A 329 -14.56 28.96 26.44
CA ARG A 329 -15.24 30.21 26.88
C ARG A 329 -16.78 30.15 26.74
N ALA A 330 -17.33 29.07 26.17
CA ALA A 330 -18.76 28.91 25.96
C ALA A 330 -19.31 27.73 26.80
N PRO A 331 -20.41 27.90 27.58
CA PRO A 331 -21.00 26.86 28.43
C PRO A 331 -21.53 25.60 27.73
N LEU A 332 -21.53 25.57 26.39
CA LEU A 332 -22.07 24.49 25.54
C LEU A 332 -20.98 23.79 24.70
N GLU A 333 -19.75 24.30 24.69
CA GLU A 333 -18.62 23.67 23.99
C GLU A 333 -17.92 22.71 24.96
N ARG A 334 -17.95 21.41 24.63
CA ARG A 334 -17.21 20.40 25.39
C ARG A 334 -15.71 20.69 25.35
N LEU A 335 -14.99 20.38 26.42
CA LEU A 335 -13.54 20.51 26.50
C LEU A 335 -12.90 19.74 25.33
N GLY A 336 -11.95 20.34 24.63
CA GLY A 336 -11.31 19.69 23.47
C GLY A 336 -10.69 18.33 23.83
N LEU A 337 -10.16 18.21 25.06
CA LEU A 337 -9.64 16.96 25.59
C LEU A 337 -10.72 15.88 25.78
N GLU A 338 -11.91 16.25 26.27
CA GLU A 338 -13.02 15.32 26.40
C GLU A 338 -13.50 14.83 25.04
N GLU A 339 -13.48 15.69 24.03
CA GLU A 339 -13.87 15.33 22.67
C GLU A 339 -12.88 14.34 22.05
N GLU A 340 -11.58 14.58 22.19
CA GLU A 340 -10.55 13.63 21.74
C GLU A 340 -10.64 12.31 22.50
N PHE A 341 -10.83 12.35 23.82
CA PHE A 341 -10.98 11.14 24.63
C PHE A 341 -12.26 10.37 24.26
N ARG A 342 -13.36 11.06 23.98
CA ARG A 342 -14.63 10.47 23.54
C ARG A 342 -14.45 9.68 22.26
N LYS A 343 -13.68 10.21 21.30
CA LYS A 343 -13.33 9.51 20.06
C LYS A 343 -12.63 8.17 20.35
N LEU A 344 -11.70 8.13 21.30
CA LEU A 344 -11.02 6.89 21.72
C LEU A 344 -11.99 5.89 22.36
N THR A 345 -12.92 6.35 23.19
CA THR A 345 -13.90 5.47 23.85
C THR A 345 -14.99 4.93 22.92
N ASN A 346 -15.22 5.58 21.78
CA ASN A 346 -16.16 5.12 20.75
C ASN A 346 -15.59 3.98 19.89
N VAL A 347 -14.27 3.70 19.99
CA VAL A 347 -13.66 2.57 19.30
C VAL A 347 -14.25 1.27 19.83
N ARG A 348 -14.83 0.49 18.93
CA ARG A 348 -15.49 -0.77 19.27
C ARG A 348 -14.50 -1.81 19.76
N ILE A 349 -14.76 -2.39 20.94
CA ILE A 349 -14.02 -3.55 21.44
C ILE A 349 -14.38 -4.79 20.61
N MET A 350 -13.40 -5.34 19.89
CA MET A 350 -13.53 -6.57 19.09
C MET A 350 -13.52 -7.82 19.98
N LYS A 351 -14.66 -8.11 20.60
CA LYS A 351 -14.84 -9.24 21.53
C LYS A 351 -14.48 -10.60 20.91
N GLU A 352 -14.65 -10.74 19.60
CA GLU A 352 -14.28 -11.90 18.81
C GLU A 352 -12.78 -12.22 18.85
N ASN A 353 -11.92 -11.22 19.08
CA ASN A 353 -10.48 -11.40 19.20
C ASN A 353 -10.04 -11.75 20.63
N MET A 354 -10.95 -11.71 21.60
CA MET A 354 -10.70 -11.99 23.02
C MET A 354 -11.08 -13.42 23.43
N ARG A 355 -11.32 -14.32 22.46
CA ARG A 355 -11.81 -15.70 22.69
C ARG A 355 -10.93 -16.52 23.63
N THR A 356 -9.60 -16.44 23.50
CA THR A 356 -8.67 -17.25 24.31
C THR A 356 -8.77 -16.94 25.80
N GLY A 357 -8.87 -15.67 26.17
CA GLY A 357 -9.06 -15.24 27.56
C GLY A 357 -10.43 -15.67 28.11
N ASN A 358 -11.45 -15.76 27.23
CA ASN A 358 -12.81 -16.17 27.56
C ASN A 358 -13.03 -17.70 27.63
N LEU A 359 -12.01 -18.52 27.35
CA LEU A 359 -12.15 -19.97 27.52
C LEU A 359 -12.40 -20.32 28.99
N PRO A 360 -13.30 -21.28 29.32
CA PRO A 360 -13.62 -21.63 30.71
C PRO A 360 -12.39 -21.94 31.57
N ALA A 361 -11.39 -22.62 31.00
CA ALA A 361 -10.13 -22.94 31.68
C ALA A 361 -9.26 -21.70 32.03
N ASN A 362 -9.45 -20.59 31.30
CA ASN A 362 -8.69 -19.36 31.46
C ASN A 362 -9.43 -18.26 32.22
N MET A 363 -10.76 -18.34 32.36
CA MET A 363 -11.56 -17.30 33.03
C MET A 363 -11.06 -16.98 34.45
N LYS A 364 -10.69 -18.00 35.23
CA LYS A 364 -10.15 -17.84 36.60
C LYS A 364 -8.79 -17.14 36.66
N LYS A 365 -8.09 -16.99 35.53
CA LYS A 365 -6.80 -16.29 35.43
C LYS A 365 -7.00 -14.79 35.18
N ASN A 366 -8.22 -14.34 34.90
CA ASN A 366 -8.53 -12.95 34.56
C ASN A 366 -9.14 -12.24 35.78
N ARG A 367 -8.53 -11.15 36.22
CA ARG A 367 -9.07 -10.32 37.32
C ARG A 367 -10.32 -9.54 36.91
N VAL A 368 -10.38 -9.07 35.66
CA VAL A 368 -11.50 -8.31 35.10
C VAL A 368 -11.87 -8.90 33.74
N LEU A 369 -13.12 -9.36 33.58
CA LEU A 369 -13.55 -10.08 32.37
C LEU A 369 -13.62 -9.19 31.11
N GLN A 370 -13.74 -7.88 31.30
CA GLN A 370 -13.73 -6.90 30.20
C GLN A 370 -12.31 -6.53 29.75
N ILE A 371 -11.28 -6.86 30.54
CA ILE A 371 -9.88 -6.51 30.28
C ILE A 371 -9.09 -7.80 30.13
N ILE A 372 -9.12 -8.37 28.92
CA ILE A 372 -8.38 -9.58 28.57
C ILE A 372 -7.63 -9.38 27.26
N PRO A 373 -6.45 -10.01 27.07
CA PRO A 373 -5.66 -9.82 25.87
C PRO A 373 -6.39 -10.27 24.61
N CYS A 374 -6.27 -9.49 23.53
CA CYS A 374 -6.62 -9.94 22.18
C CYS A 374 -5.63 -11.02 21.70
N LYS A 375 -6.10 -11.90 20.82
CA LYS A 375 -5.34 -13.01 20.23
C LYS A 375 -3.99 -12.57 19.65
N ASP A 376 -3.95 -11.40 19.01
CA ASP A 376 -2.73 -10.90 18.35
C ASP A 376 -1.67 -10.46 19.36
N ALA A 377 -2.09 -9.86 20.49
CA ALA A 377 -1.19 -9.52 21.59
C ALA A 377 -0.68 -10.76 22.35
N LEU A 378 -1.46 -11.85 22.41
CA LEU A 378 -1.02 -13.11 23.02
C LEU A 378 0.08 -13.81 22.21
N THR A 379 0.11 -13.60 20.89
CA THR A 379 1.14 -14.18 20.02
C THR A 379 2.53 -13.64 20.38
N LEU A 380 2.63 -12.36 20.76
CA LEU A 380 3.88 -11.73 21.23
C LEU A 380 4.44 -12.36 22.50
N LEU A 381 3.59 -12.94 23.36
CA LEU A 381 4.03 -13.62 24.59
C LEU A 381 4.56 -15.04 24.34
N THR A 382 4.30 -15.61 23.16
CA THR A 382 4.70 -16.99 22.80
C THR A 382 5.90 -17.07 21.85
N VAL A 383 6.42 -15.92 21.36
CA VAL A 383 7.66 -15.92 20.58
C VAL A 383 8.84 -15.93 21.55
N PRO A 384 9.69 -16.97 21.56
CA PRO A 384 10.96 -16.90 22.27
C PRO A 384 11.85 -15.90 21.51
N TYR A 385 11.85 -14.64 21.93
CA TYR A 385 12.84 -13.69 21.48
C TYR A 385 14.21 -14.20 21.94
N TYR A 386 15.01 -14.71 20.99
CA TYR A 386 16.45 -14.65 21.09
C TYR A 386 16.83 -13.18 21.11
N ILE A 387 16.86 -12.60 22.31
CA ILE A 387 17.54 -11.34 22.58
C ILE A 387 19.02 -11.67 22.48
N THR A 388 19.59 -11.58 21.27
CA THR A 388 21.02 -11.36 21.15
C THR A 388 21.31 -10.00 21.76
N THR A 389 22.05 -10.05 22.85
CA THR A 389 22.50 -8.91 23.64
C THR A 389 23.37 -8.01 22.75
N VAL A 390 22.78 -6.98 22.13
CA VAL A 390 23.55 -5.81 21.70
C VAL A 390 23.45 -4.82 22.86
N HIS A 391 24.58 -4.61 23.52
CA HIS A 391 24.73 -3.73 24.67
C HIS A 391 24.09 -2.36 24.43
N GLY A 392 23.24 -1.95 25.37
CA GLY A 392 22.95 -0.55 25.65
C GLY A 392 21.68 -0.03 24.98
N LEU A 393 20.55 -0.18 25.67
CA LEU A 393 19.50 0.85 25.87
C LEU A 393 18.39 0.24 26.72
N HIS A 394 18.55 0.35 28.04
CA HIS A 394 17.46 0.17 28.98
C HIS A 394 16.51 1.37 28.85
N GLN A 395 15.27 1.13 28.40
CA GLN A 395 14.03 1.68 28.96
C GLN A 395 12.85 1.34 28.05
N CYS A 396 12.22 0.18 28.27
CA CYS A 396 10.79 0.02 27.95
C CYS A 396 10.02 0.44 29.21
N ILE A 397 9.52 1.66 29.22
CA ILE A 397 8.45 2.07 30.13
C ILE A 397 7.14 1.79 29.40
N ILE A 398 6.38 0.82 29.92
CA ILE A 398 4.99 0.57 29.55
C ILE A 398 4.16 1.45 30.49
N TYR A 399 3.29 2.28 29.92
CA TYR A 399 2.09 2.78 30.61
C TYR A 399 0.87 2.09 30.04
#